data_AF-A0A8B8QH57-F1
#
_entry.id   AF-A0A8B8QH57-F1
#
_cell.length_a   1.000
_cell.length_b   1.000
_cell.length_c   1.000
_cell.angle_alpha   90.00
_cell.angle_beta   90.00
_cell.angle_gamma   90.00
#
_symmetry.space_group_name_H-M   'P 1'
#
loop_
_entity.id
_entity.type
_entity.pdbx_description
1 polymer ?
#
loop_
_entity_poly.entity_id
_entity_poly.type
_entity_poly.pdbx_seq_one_letter_code
_entity_poly.pdbx_strand_id
1 'polypeptide(L)'
;MKTTPGEVKLYTALLFLLARSTWRSRGESSTCLMVYKEGGAPAVFQSPKCPRWKLPDHASSHPRATAAATRCHVAMLQGRRKYQEDRAFCAVDVLIPFPGKSGLEEVTVGIIAVFDGHNGAEANLRSCHQWA
;
A
#
# COMPACT_ATOMS: atom_id res chain seq x y z
N MET A 1 34.73 -28.18 28.17
CA MET A 1 34.73 -26.72 28.43
C MET A 1 33.68 -26.42 29.48
N LYS A 2 34.08 -25.91 30.66
CA LYS A 2 33.15 -25.56 31.74
C LYS A 2 32.70 -24.11 31.53
N THR A 3 31.46 -23.92 31.15
CA THR A 3 30.81 -22.61 31.09
C THR A 3 30.71 -22.04 32.51
N THR A 4 31.17 -20.81 32.70
CA THR A 4 31.10 -20.16 34.02
C THR A 4 29.68 -19.68 34.29
N PRO A 5 29.25 -19.57 35.57
CA PRO A 5 27.90 -19.13 35.91
C PRO A 5 27.52 -17.76 35.33
N GLY A 6 28.52 -16.90 35.07
CA GLY A 6 28.33 -15.60 34.43
C GLY A 6 27.97 -15.70 32.95
N GLU A 7 28.57 -16.65 32.22
CA GLU A 7 28.23 -16.87 30.82
C GLU A 7 26.80 -17.40 30.65
N VAL A 8 26.36 -18.31 31.51
CA VAL A 8 24.99 -18.86 31.46
C VAL A 8 23.94 -17.76 31.66
N LYS A 9 24.21 -16.79 32.55
CA LYS A 9 23.36 -15.62 32.76
C LYS A 9 23.35 -14.68 31.56
N LEU A 10 24.49 -14.50 30.90
CA LEU A 10 24.59 -13.67 29.69
C LEU A 10 23.84 -14.30 28.52
N TYR A 11 24.00 -15.60 28.30
CA TYR A 11 23.28 -16.34 27.24
C TYR A 11 21.78 -16.32 27.46
N THR A 12 21.31 -16.52 28.71
CA THR A 12 19.88 -16.47 29.04
C THR A 12 19.31 -15.05 28.87
N ALA A 13 20.03 -14.00 29.27
CA ALA A 13 19.62 -12.63 29.03
C ALA A 13 19.53 -12.29 27.54
N LEU A 14 20.51 -12.74 26.74
CA LEU A 14 20.55 -12.53 25.30
C LEU A 14 19.38 -13.26 24.60
N LEU A 15 19.10 -14.50 24.98
CA LEU A 15 17.94 -15.27 24.51
C LEU A 15 16.61 -14.58 24.84
N PHE A 16 16.47 -14.01 26.04
CA PHE A 16 15.28 -13.25 26.42
C PHE A 16 15.10 -11.96 25.61
N LEU A 17 16.18 -11.26 25.29
CA LEU A 17 16.14 -10.05 24.47
C LEU A 17 15.75 -10.38 23.01
N LEU A 18 16.32 -11.44 22.45
CA LEU A 18 16.00 -11.93 21.10
C LEU A 18 14.54 -12.43 21.01
N ALA A 19 14.05 -13.13 22.02
CA ALA A 19 12.66 -13.58 22.08
C ALA A 19 11.66 -12.39 22.18
N ARG A 20 12.04 -11.32 22.88
CA ARG A 20 11.22 -10.09 22.96
C ARG A 20 11.21 -9.29 21.67
N SER A 21 12.30 -9.30 20.88
CA SER A 21 12.35 -8.59 19.60
C SER A 21 11.56 -9.30 18.51
N THR A 22 11.54 -10.63 18.49
CA THR A 22 10.74 -11.40 17.51
C THR A 22 9.23 -11.29 17.76
N TRP A 23 8.80 -11.05 19.00
CA TRP A 23 7.38 -10.88 19.35
C TRP A 23 6.76 -9.58 18.80
N ARG A 24 7.57 -8.54 18.56
CA ARG A 24 7.07 -7.23 18.08
C ARG A 24 6.87 -7.15 16.57
N SER A 25 7.39 -8.12 15.82
CA SER A 25 7.21 -8.20 14.37
C SER A 25 5.96 -9.02 14.03
N ARG A 26 4.77 -8.43 14.24
CA ARG A 26 3.58 -8.91 13.52
C ARG A 26 3.71 -8.50 12.07
N GLY A 27 4.41 -9.34 11.30
CA GLY A 27 4.46 -9.25 9.85
C GLY A 27 3.05 -9.20 9.26
N GLU A 28 2.94 -8.56 8.11
CA GLU A 28 1.72 -8.47 7.32
C GLU A 28 1.01 -9.83 7.22
N SER A 29 -0.31 -9.82 7.36
CA SER A 29 -1.12 -11.05 7.37
C SER A 29 -0.80 -11.88 6.13
N SER A 30 -0.38 -13.14 6.30
CA SER A 30 -0.06 -14.07 5.20
C SER A 30 -1.20 -14.18 4.17
N THR A 31 -2.42 -13.85 4.60
CA THR A 31 -3.62 -13.77 3.77
C THR A 31 -3.57 -12.63 2.75
N CYS A 32 -3.02 -11.46 3.07
CA CYS A 32 -2.99 -10.32 2.14
C CYS A 32 -1.94 -10.47 1.06
N LEU A 33 -0.80 -11.05 1.41
CA LEU A 33 0.21 -11.40 0.42
C LEU A 33 -0.32 -12.45 -0.57
N MET A 34 -1.15 -13.40 -0.13
CA MET A 34 -1.83 -14.32 -1.07
C MET A 34 -2.85 -13.61 -1.95
N VAL A 35 -3.70 -12.76 -1.37
CA VAL A 35 -4.69 -11.98 -2.14
C VAL A 35 -3.99 -11.14 -3.22
N TYR A 36 -2.85 -10.51 -2.88
CA TYR A 36 -2.03 -9.78 -3.84
C TYR A 36 -1.48 -10.68 -4.95
N LYS A 37 -0.98 -11.87 -4.62
CA LYS A 37 -0.44 -12.80 -5.62
C LYS A 37 -1.49 -13.29 -6.61
N GLU A 38 -2.75 -13.43 -6.18
CA GLU A 38 -3.85 -13.90 -7.02
C GLU A 38 -4.45 -12.81 -7.91
N GLY A 39 -4.62 -11.58 -7.39
CA GLY A 39 -5.35 -10.52 -8.09
C GLY A 39 -4.69 -9.14 -8.10
N GLY A 40 -3.44 -9.03 -7.65
CA GLY A 40 -2.69 -7.78 -7.58
C GLY A 40 -3.23 -6.81 -6.53
N ALA A 41 -2.80 -5.55 -6.64
CA ALA A 41 -3.19 -4.48 -5.74
C ALA A 41 -4.72 -4.29 -5.57
N PRO A 42 -5.57 -4.28 -6.63
CA PRO A 42 -7.01 -4.07 -6.43
C PRO A 42 -7.69 -5.21 -5.68
N ALA A 43 -7.23 -6.46 -5.81
CA ALA A 43 -7.75 -7.55 -5.01
C ALA A 43 -7.47 -7.35 -3.52
N VAL A 44 -6.32 -6.76 -3.17
CA VAL A 44 -5.99 -6.42 -1.78
C VAL A 44 -6.92 -5.32 -1.26
N PHE A 45 -7.13 -4.26 -2.05
CA PHE A 45 -7.95 -3.12 -1.65
C PHE A 45 -9.45 -3.43 -1.49
N GLN A 46 -9.95 -4.41 -2.24
CA GLN A 46 -11.36 -4.83 -2.19
C GLN A 46 -11.61 -5.99 -1.23
N SER A 47 -10.56 -6.65 -0.75
CA SER A 47 -10.71 -7.88 0.03
C SER A 47 -11.08 -7.59 1.50
N PRO A 48 -12.17 -8.19 2.03
CA PRO A 48 -12.50 -8.09 3.45
C PRO A 48 -11.43 -8.75 4.34
N LYS A 49 -10.55 -9.58 3.76
CA LYS A 49 -9.41 -10.21 4.46
C LYS A 49 -8.24 -9.24 4.66
N CYS A 50 -8.27 -8.07 4.01
CA CYS A 50 -7.23 -7.04 4.07
C CYS A 50 -7.82 -5.69 4.49
N PRO A 51 -8.47 -5.59 5.66
CA PRO A 51 -9.24 -4.40 6.06
C PRO A 51 -8.39 -3.13 6.26
N ARG A 52 -7.07 -3.28 6.27
CA ARG A 52 -6.08 -2.21 6.47
C ARG A 52 -5.67 -1.52 5.16
N TRP A 53 -5.94 -2.15 4.03
CA TRP A 53 -5.66 -1.65 2.71
C TRP A 53 -7.00 -1.27 2.09
N LYS A 54 -7.39 0.00 2.18
CA LYS A 54 -8.67 0.49 1.66
C LYS A 54 -8.43 1.73 0.82
N LEU A 55 -9.02 1.75 -0.39
CA LEU A 55 -9.22 3.01 -1.09
C LEU A 55 -10.48 3.70 -0.54
N PRO A 56 -10.49 5.03 -0.42
CA PRO A 56 -11.72 5.76 -0.20
C PRO A 56 -12.69 5.53 -1.37
N ASP A 57 -13.96 5.25 -1.09
CA ASP A 57 -15.00 5.15 -2.13
C ASP A 57 -15.24 6.54 -2.77
N HIS A 58 -14.63 6.78 -3.93
CA HIS A 58 -14.88 7.99 -4.73
C HIS A 58 -16.30 8.05 -5.33
N ALA A 59 -17.10 6.98 -5.20
CA ALA A 59 -18.48 6.92 -5.70
C ALA A 59 -19.53 7.51 -4.73
N SER A 60 -19.18 7.75 -3.46
CA SER A 60 -20.12 8.34 -2.50
C SER A 60 -19.78 9.80 -2.25
N SER A 61 -20.49 10.69 -2.95
CA SER A 61 -20.64 12.08 -2.56
C SER A 61 -21.20 12.13 -1.13
N HIS A 62 -20.36 12.30 -0.10
CA HIS A 62 -20.63 13.03 1.15
C HIS A 62 -19.29 13.35 1.84
N PRO A 63 -18.95 14.63 2.06
CA PRO A 63 -17.63 15.03 2.53
C PRO A 63 -17.54 14.92 4.05
N ARG A 64 -16.81 13.93 4.57
CA ARG A 64 -16.29 14.05 5.93
C ARG A 64 -14.95 14.78 5.88
N ALA A 65 -15.06 16.10 5.81
CA ALA A 65 -13.94 17.02 5.87
C ALA A 65 -13.27 16.94 7.25
N THR A 66 -12.08 16.33 7.33
CA THR A 66 -11.04 16.64 8.33
C THR A 66 -9.64 16.21 7.85
N ALA A 67 -9.27 16.67 6.68
CA ALA A 67 -7.92 16.92 6.17
C ALA A 67 -8.16 17.64 4.85
N ALA A 68 -7.31 18.57 4.44
CA ALA A 68 -7.47 19.23 3.16
C ALA A 68 -7.60 18.16 2.06
N ALA A 69 -8.82 17.93 1.55
CA ALA A 69 -9.06 17.02 0.45
C ALA A 69 -8.23 17.54 -0.70
N THR A 70 -7.04 16.96 -0.87
CA THR A 70 -6.02 17.50 -1.75
C THR A 70 -6.48 17.12 -3.15
N ARG A 71 -7.31 17.95 -3.78
CA ARG A 71 -7.82 17.65 -5.11
C ARG A 71 -6.65 17.67 -6.08
N CYS A 72 -6.41 16.57 -6.76
CA CYS A 72 -5.47 16.55 -7.86
C CYS A 72 -6.12 17.10 -9.12
N HIS A 73 -5.30 17.80 -9.91
CA HIS A 73 -5.67 18.26 -11.24
C HIS A 73 -4.79 17.54 -12.24
N VAL A 74 -5.41 16.85 -13.19
CA VAL A 74 -4.71 16.17 -14.27
C VAL A 74 -5.21 16.72 -15.59
N ALA A 75 -4.28 17.14 -16.45
CA ALA A 75 -4.55 17.51 -17.83
C ALA A 75 -3.89 16.48 -18.74
N MET A 76 -4.66 15.94 -19.69
CA MET A 76 -4.15 15.04 -20.72
C MET A 76 -4.54 15.59 -22.08
N LEU A 77 -3.59 15.56 -23.03
CA LEU A 77 -3.80 16.11 -24.37
C LEU A 77 -3.44 15.05 -25.41
N GLN A 78 -4.41 14.67 -26.25
CA GLN A 78 -4.17 13.75 -27.37
C GLN A 78 -3.28 14.37 -28.46
N GLY A 79 -3.32 15.70 -28.61
CA GLY A 79 -2.56 16.42 -29.62
C GLY A 79 -2.96 16.02 -31.04
N ARG A 80 -1.96 15.65 -31.86
CA ARG A 80 -2.14 15.28 -33.29
C ARG A 80 -2.27 13.77 -33.51
N ARG A 81 -2.34 12.97 -32.44
CA ARG A 81 -2.46 11.51 -32.54
C ARG A 81 -3.89 11.11 -32.92
N LYS A 82 -4.05 9.90 -33.47
CA LYS A 82 -5.37 9.36 -33.84
C LYS A 82 -6.20 8.96 -32.62
N TYR A 83 -5.54 8.52 -31.55
CA TYR A 83 -6.17 8.07 -30.31
C TYR A 83 -5.42 8.64 -29.11
N GLN A 84 -6.11 8.79 -27.98
CA GLN A 84 -5.47 9.14 -26.73
C GLN A 84 -4.92 7.88 -26.06
N GLU A 85 -3.61 7.71 -26.21
CA GLU A 85 -2.83 6.61 -25.64
C GLU A 85 -2.25 6.99 -24.26
N ASP A 86 -2.41 8.23 -23.81
CA ASP A 86 -1.99 8.61 -22.47
C ASP A 86 -3.15 8.46 -21.49
N ARG A 87 -2.88 7.89 -20.32
CA ARG A 87 -3.81 7.88 -19.18
C ARG A 87 -3.12 8.40 -17.95
N ALA A 88 -3.90 8.96 -17.04
CA ALA A 88 -3.43 9.31 -15.72
C ALA A 88 -4.43 8.84 -14.68
N PHE A 89 -3.89 8.30 -13.60
CA PHE A 89 -4.64 7.92 -12.42
C PHE A 89 -4.25 8.86 -11.30
N CYS A 90 -5.24 9.26 -10.52
CA CYS A 90 -5.01 10.00 -9.31
C CYS A 90 -5.92 9.47 -8.20
N ALA A 91 -5.31 9.09 -7.09
CA ALA A 91 -5.98 8.85 -5.84
C ALA A 91 -5.32 9.68 -4.74
N VAL A 92 -6.13 10.46 -4.07
CA VAL A 92 -5.72 11.27 -2.93
C VAL A 92 -6.40 10.67 -1.71
N ASP A 93 -5.73 10.78 -0.56
CA ASP A 93 -6.19 10.18 0.68
C ASP A 93 -6.08 8.65 0.77
N VAL A 94 -5.08 8.05 0.10
CA VAL A 94 -4.80 6.61 0.24
C VAL A 94 -4.13 6.34 1.58
N LEU A 95 -4.69 5.45 2.39
CA LEU A 95 -4.13 5.07 3.68
C LEU A 95 -3.19 3.87 3.50
N ILE A 96 -1.90 4.08 3.78
CA ILE A 96 -0.89 3.03 3.76
C ILE A 96 -0.35 2.81 5.17
N PRO A 97 -0.40 1.57 5.70
CA PRO A 97 0.19 1.24 6.98
C PRO A 97 1.71 1.11 6.87
N PHE A 98 2.46 2.09 7.37
CA PHE A 98 3.92 2.02 7.46
C PHE A 98 4.38 1.53 8.84
N PRO A 99 5.53 0.83 8.95
CA PRO A 99 6.14 0.51 10.23
C PRO A 99 6.62 1.78 10.95
N GLY A 100 6.04 2.08 12.11
CA GLY A 100 6.39 3.18 12.99
C GLY A 100 6.99 2.73 14.33
N LYS A 101 7.40 3.69 15.16
CA LYS A 101 8.12 3.43 16.43
C LYS A 101 7.30 2.64 17.46
N SER A 102 5.98 2.76 17.44
CA SER A 102 5.04 2.13 18.37
C SER A 102 4.20 1.01 17.76
N GLY A 103 4.49 0.60 16.52
CA GLY A 103 3.67 -0.35 15.76
C GLY A 103 3.43 0.15 14.34
N LEU A 104 2.33 -0.26 13.73
CA LEU A 104 1.98 0.21 12.39
C LEU A 104 1.24 1.54 12.47
N GLU A 105 1.68 2.50 11.67
CA GLU A 105 1.17 3.86 11.58
C GLU A 105 0.48 4.02 10.22
N GLU A 106 -0.79 4.42 10.22
CA GLU A 106 -1.51 4.72 8.98
C GLU A 106 -1.11 6.12 8.51
N VAL A 107 -0.47 6.18 7.35
CA VAL A 107 -0.06 7.44 6.73
C VAL A 107 -0.94 7.67 5.51
N THR A 108 -1.50 8.87 5.43
CA THR A 108 -2.23 9.33 4.24
C THR A 108 -1.23 9.72 3.15
N VAL A 109 -1.32 9.09 1.99
CA VAL A 109 -0.48 9.38 0.82
C VAL A 109 -1.35 9.78 -0.38
N GLY A 110 -0.80 10.64 -1.24
CA GLY A 110 -1.33 10.90 -2.57
C GLY A 110 -0.59 10.06 -3.61
N ILE A 111 -1.33 9.41 -4.51
CA ILE A 111 -0.80 8.62 -5.62
C ILE A 111 -1.21 9.29 -6.93
N ILE A 112 -0.23 9.65 -7.75
CA ILE A 112 -0.43 10.08 -9.13
C ILE A 112 0.38 9.13 -10.01
N ALA A 113 -0.28 8.51 -10.98
CA ALA A 113 0.37 7.65 -11.98
C ALA A 113 0.06 8.16 -13.38
N VAL A 114 1.07 8.21 -14.25
CA VAL A 114 0.94 8.57 -15.66
C VAL A 114 1.38 7.38 -16.49
N PHE A 115 0.53 6.97 -17.42
CA PHE A 115 0.73 5.84 -18.31
C PHE A 115 0.86 6.38 -19.73
N ASP A 116 2.09 6.37 -20.25
CA ASP A 116 2.39 6.64 -21.65
C ASP A 116 2.11 5.38 -22.47
N GLY A 117 1.04 5.41 -23.26
CA GLY A 117 0.60 4.26 -24.02
C GLY A 117 1.34 4.11 -25.34
N HIS A 118 1.45 2.87 -25.80
CA HIS A 118 2.02 2.54 -27.09
C HIS A 118 1.16 1.47 -27.77
N ASN A 119 1.05 1.54 -29.09
CA ASN A 119 0.28 0.58 -29.92
C ASN A 119 -1.25 0.59 -29.68
N GLY A 120 -1.85 1.73 -29.37
CA GLY A 120 -3.30 1.88 -29.25
C GLY A 120 -3.80 2.15 -27.82
N ALA A 121 -5.03 2.69 -27.74
CA ALA A 121 -5.64 3.16 -26.50
C ALA A 121 -6.13 2.05 -25.55
N GLU A 122 -5.93 0.79 -25.91
CA GLU A 122 -6.39 -0.39 -25.15
C GLU A 122 -5.35 -0.86 -24.13
N ALA A 123 -4.06 -0.66 -24.43
CA ALA A 123 -2.95 -1.13 -23.59
C ALA A 123 -2.92 -0.43 -22.21
N ASN A 124 -3.25 0.86 -22.18
CA ASN A 124 -3.29 1.67 -20.95
C ASN A 124 -4.60 1.54 -20.16
N LEU A 125 -5.68 1.07 -20.81
CA LEU A 125 -7.03 1.07 -20.25
C LEU A 125 -7.10 0.07 -19.10
N ARG A 126 -6.53 -1.12 -19.31
CA ARG A 126 -6.42 -2.16 -18.27
C ARG A 126 -5.60 -1.69 -17.08
N SER A 127 -4.55 -0.90 -17.31
CA SER A 127 -3.69 -0.41 -16.23
C SER A 127 -4.44 0.56 -15.32
N CYS A 128 -5.18 1.52 -15.89
CA CYS A 128 -5.98 2.47 -15.08
C CYS A 128 -7.14 1.80 -14.35
N HIS A 129 -7.85 0.85 -14.97
CA HIS A 129 -8.92 0.10 -14.30
C HIS A 129 -8.42 -0.77 -13.14
N GLN A 130 -7.13 -1.09 -13.09
CA GLN A 130 -6.57 -1.87 -11.99
C GLN A 130 -6.28 -1.00 -10.75
N TRP A 131 -6.38 0.32 -10.88
CA TRP A 131 -6.21 1.29 -9.79
C TRP A 131 -7.49 2.06 -9.44
N ALA A 132 -8.49 2.07 -10.33
CA ALA A 132 -9.82 2.66 -10.11
C ALA A 132 -10.77 1.67 -9.43
#